data_AF-A0A2V6QM46-F1
#
_entry.id   AF-A0A2V6QM46-F1
#
_cell.length_a   1.000
_cell.length_b   1.000
_cell.length_c   1.000
_cell.angle_alpha   90.00
_cell.angle_beta   90.00
_cell.angle_gamma   90.00
#
_symmetry.space_group_name_H-M   'P 1'
#
loop_
_entity.id
_entity.type
_entity.pdbx_description
1 polymer ?
#
loop_
_entity_poly.entity_id
_entity_poly.type
_entity_poly.pdbx_seq_one_letter_code
_entity_poly.pdbx_strand_id
1 'polypeptide(L)'
;MHLHAYRLPRTQTGDRMVQMEPQATGVTDGRKPGRLSPCVCSTLRMVSRAVTQLYDDILRPSGLRVTQFSILATMARSGEANLRQLEAGLAIDQTTLTRSLNLLERDRMIERVPHPDGRIKAMRLTRKGRRVLNVARPLWAQAQDKVLRDLGTRVWDDAQRRLARLLHVAVEKRRLRRNRMRKPVRA
;
A
#
# COMPACT_ATOMS: atom_id res chain seq x y z
N MET A 1 35.88 29.97 -32.91
CA MET A 1 35.91 29.60 -34.35
C MET A 1 35.74 28.09 -34.39
N HIS A 2 34.73 27.44 -34.97
CA HIS A 2 33.79 27.80 -36.04
C HIS A 2 32.36 27.40 -35.67
N LEU A 3 31.43 28.25 -36.13
CA LEU A 3 30.02 27.97 -36.33
C LEU A 3 29.88 27.02 -37.53
N HIS A 4 29.05 25.98 -37.41
CA HIS A 4 28.32 25.47 -38.57
C HIS A 4 26.90 25.11 -38.16
N ALA A 5 26.02 26.04 -38.51
CA ALA A 5 24.58 25.90 -38.51
C ALA A 5 24.16 24.89 -39.58
N TYR A 6 23.33 23.92 -39.22
CA TYR A 6 22.55 23.16 -40.18
C TYR A 6 21.07 23.55 -40.14
N ARG A 7 20.72 24.16 -41.27
CA ARG A 7 19.49 24.73 -41.81
C ARG A 7 18.25 23.83 -41.66
N LEU A 8 17.19 24.38 -41.08
CA LEU A 8 15.81 23.89 -41.21
C LEU A 8 15.27 24.14 -42.63
N PRO A 9 14.42 23.26 -43.18
CA PRO A 9 13.53 23.64 -44.26
C PRO A 9 12.24 24.27 -43.70
N ARG A 10 12.00 25.53 -44.08
CA ARG A 10 10.70 26.20 -44.08
C ARG A 10 10.23 26.31 -45.52
N THR A 11 8.97 25.95 -45.77
CA THR A 11 7.99 26.51 -46.74
C THR A 11 6.97 25.42 -47.06
N GLN A 12 5.67 25.64 -47.21
CA GLN A 12 4.78 26.76 -46.97
C GLN A 12 3.35 26.23 -47.23
N THR A 13 2.38 26.82 -46.55
CA THR A 13 1.06 27.17 -47.12
C THR A 13 0.11 26.04 -47.51
N GLY A 14 -0.96 25.94 -46.73
CA GLY A 14 -2.16 25.14 -46.98
C GLY A 14 -3.24 25.58 -46.02
N ASP A 15 -3.74 26.79 -46.25
CA ASP A 15 -4.89 27.40 -45.59
C ASP A 15 -6.14 26.53 -45.78
N ARG A 16 -6.78 26.16 -44.67
CA ARG A 16 -8.19 25.75 -44.61
C ARG A 16 -8.65 25.81 -43.16
N MET A 17 -9.11 27.00 -42.79
CA MET A 17 -10.18 27.17 -41.80
C MET A 17 -11.33 26.22 -42.14
N VAL A 18 -11.60 25.26 -41.25
CA VAL A 18 -12.92 24.67 -41.12
C VAL A 18 -13.36 24.94 -39.69
N GLN A 19 -14.25 25.90 -39.55
CA GLN A 19 -15.09 26.07 -38.38
C GLN A 19 -15.93 24.79 -38.22
N MET A 20 -15.92 24.17 -37.04
CA MET A 20 -17.03 23.34 -36.59
C MET A 20 -17.12 23.37 -35.07
N GLU A 21 -18.23 23.94 -34.62
CA GLU A 21 -18.70 24.08 -33.23
C GLU A 21 -18.97 22.72 -32.53
N PRO A 22 -19.18 22.72 -31.19
CA PRO A 22 -18.85 21.61 -30.32
C PRO A 22 -19.93 20.52 -30.36
N GLN A 23 -19.52 19.28 -30.64
CA GLN A 23 -20.44 18.16 -30.53
C GLN A 23 -20.48 17.61 -29.11
N ALA A 24 -21.71 17.68 -28.60
CA ALA A 24 -22.19 17.24 -27.31
C ALA A 24 -21.74 15.83 -26.91
N THR A 25 -21.55 15.71 -25.60
CA THR A 25 -21.76 14.53 -24.76
C THR A 25 -22.42 13.34 -25.46
N GLY A 26 -21.61 12.32 -25.73
CA GLY A 26 -22.06 10.98 -26.06
C GLY A 26 -21.14 9.97 -25.38
N VAL A 27 -21.36 9.69 -24.09
CA VAL A 27 -20.88 8.44 -23.49
C VAL A 27 -21.74 7.33 -24.09
N THR A 28 -21.34 6.84 -25.24
CA THR A 28 -21.92 5.63 -25.83
C THR A 28 -21.10 4.44 -25.33
N ASP A 29 -21.78 3.63 -24.51
CA ASP A 29 -21.38 2.30 -24.08
C ASP A 29 -21.12 1.42 -25.31
N GLY A 30 -19.86 1.37 -25.72
CA GLY A 30 -19.35 0.50 -26.78
C GLY A 30 -18.58 -0.68 -26.20
N ARG A 31 -19.17 -1.44 -25.28
CA ARG A 31 -18.55 -2.68 -24.77
C ARG A 31 -18.52 -3.75 -25.88
N LYS A 32 -17.44 -3.72 -26.68
CA LYS A 32 -17.01 -4.88 -27.48
C LYS A 32 -16.69 -6.04 -26.50
N PRO A 33 -17.35 -7.20 -26.58
CA PRO A 33 -16.98 -8.36 -25.79
C PRO A 33 -15.65 -8.89 -26.32
N GLY A 34 -14.54 -8.61 -25.63
CA GLY A 34 -13.22 -9.09 -26.04
C GLY A 34 -12.01 -8.37 -25.45
N ARG A 35 -12.18 -7.20 -24.82
CA ARG A 35 -11.09 -6.54 -24.10
C ARG A 35 -11.46 -6.36 -22.64
N LEU A 36 -10.82 -7.13 -21.76
CA LEU A 36 -10.95 -6.97 -20.32
C LEU A 36 -10.42 -5.58 -19.93
N SER A 37 -11.23 -4.77 -19.26
CA SER A 37 -10.74 -3.52 -18.66
C SER A 37 -9.66 -3.82 -17.61
N PRO A 38 -8.71 -2.89 -17.35
CA PRO A 38 -7.71 -3.07 -16.29
C PRO A 38 -8.35 -3.51 -14.97
N CYS A 39 -7.90 -4.65 -14.45
CA CYS A 39 -8.45 -5.20 -13.22
C CYS A 39 -7.94 -4.41 -12.00
N VAL A 40 -8.86 -3.77 -11.27
CA VAL A 40 -8.55 -3.01 -10.04
C VAL A 40 -7.73 -3.85 -9.05
N CYS A 41 -8.08 -5.13 -8.88
CA CYS A 41 -7.37 -6.05 -7.98
C CYS A 41 -5.92 -6.28 -8.42
N SER A 42 -5.68 -6.47 -9.73
CA SER A 42 -4.34 -6.66 -10.27
C SER A 42 -3.50 -5.40 -10.10
N THR A 43 -4.05 -4.22 -10.40
CA THR A 43 -3.38 -2.93 -10.20
C THR A 43 -2.97 -2.73 -8.74
N LEU A 44 -3.88 -2.96 -7.79
CA LEU A 44 -3.57 -2.83 -6.36
C LEU A 44 -2.47 -3.79 -5.89
N ARG A 45 -2.47 -5.04 -6.39
CA ARG A 45 -1.41 -6.02 -6.06
C ARG A 45 -0.06 -5.60 -6.62
N MET A 46 -0.01 -5.10 -7.86
CA MET A 46 1.23 -4.61 -8.47
C MET A 46 1.78 -3.42 -7.69
N VAL A 47 0.94 -2.43 -7.39
CA VAL A 47 1.32 -1.25 -6.60
C VAL A 47 1.80 -1.66 -5.20
N SER A 48 1.03 -2.48 -4.49
CA SER A 48 1.39 -2.96 -3.15
C SER A 48 2.74 -3.67 -3.16
N ARG A 49 2.99 -4.56 -4.13
CA ARG A 49 4.27 -5.26 -4.26
C ARG A 49 5.42 -4.29 -4.53
N ALA A 50 5.29 -3.41 -5.51
CA ALA A 50 6.35 -2.49 -5.91
C ALA A 50 6.71 -1.51 -4.78
N VAL A 51 5.70 -0.95 -4.10
CA VAL A 51 5.91 -0.05 -2.95
C VAL A 51 6.55 -0.81 -1.79
N THR A 52 6.10 -2.03 -1.49
CA THR A 52 6.72 -2.87 -0.44
C THR A 52 8.20 -3.12 -0.73
N GLN A 53 8.54 -3.45 -1.98
CA GLN A 53 9.94 -3.67 -2.40
C GLN A 53 10.79 -2.41 -2.24
N LEU A 54 10.27 -1.24 -2.63
CA LEU A 54 10.97 0.03 -2.42
C LEU A 54 11.30 0.28 -0.94
N TYR A 55 10.34 0.04 -0.04
CA TYR A 55 10.57 0.21 1.40
C TYR A 55 11.56 -0.83 1.92
N ASP A 56 11.43 -2.10 1.52
CA ASP A 56 12.34 -3.18 1.91
C ASP A 56 13.78 -2.91 1.46
N ASP A 57 13.97 -2.35 0.26
CA ASP A 57 15.30 -2.00 -0.27
C ASP A 57 15.96 -0.89 0.55
N ILE A 58 15.19 0.14 0.92
CA ILE A 58 15.69 1.26 1.73
C ILE A 58 15.90 0.83 3.19
N LEU A 59 15.06 -0.06 3.73
CA LEU A 59 15.19 -0.57 5.10
C LEU A 59 16.28 -1.63 5.25
N ARG A 60 16.80 -2.19 4.15
CA ARG A 60 17.80 -3.27 4.15
C ARG A 60 18.98 -3.05 5.11
N PRO A 61 19.58 -1.84 5.25
CA PRO A 61 20.67 -1.60 6.19
C PRO A 61 20.30 -1.82 7.67
N SER A 62 19.01 -1.70 8.03
CA SER A 62 18.53 -1.99 9.39
C SER A 62 18.36 -3.49 9.68
N GLY A 63 18.42 -4.34 8.65
CA GLY A 63 18.09 -5.76 8.74
C GLY A 63 16.59 -6.05 8.87
N LEU A 64 15.72 -5.04 8.70
CA LEU A 64 14.28 -5.20 8.74
C LEU A 64 13.64 -5.14 7.35
N ARG A 65 12.56 -5.90 7.18
CA ARG A 65 11.53 -5.64 6.16
C ARG A 65 10.48 -4.65 6.67
N VAL A 66 9.76 -3.98 5.78
CA VAL A 66 8.71 -3.01 6.11
C VAL A 66 7.60 -3.60 6.96
N THR A 67 7.25 -4.88 6.75
CA THR A 67 6.29 -5.61 7.58
C THR A 67 6.79 -5.74 9.02
N GLN A 68 8.05 -6.14 9.20
CA GLN A 68 8.68 -6.27 10.52
C GLN A 68 8.80 -4.90 11.20
N PHE A 69 9.23 -3.87 10.45
CA PHE A 69 9.25 -2.50 10.93
C PHE A 69 7.86 -2.06 11.45
N SER A 70 6.80 -2.32 10.68
CA SER A 70 5.43 -1.93 11.04
C SER A 70 4.95 -2.60 12.33
N ILE A 71 5.32 -3.87 12.54
CA ILE A 71 5.05 -4.61 13.78
C ILE A 71 5.77 -3.96 14.96
N LEU A 72 7.10 -3.75 14.84
CA LEU A 72 7.90 -3.16 15.90
C LEU A 72 7.45 -1.73 16.22
N ALA A 73 7.14 -0.92 15.20
CA ALA A 73 6.63 0.43 15.35
C ALA A 73 5.27 0.45 16.06
N THR A 74 4.41 -0.55 15.82
CA THR A 74 3.12 -0.68 16.50
C THR A 74 3.30 -1.00 17.97
N MET A 75 4.10 -2.01 18.30
CA MET A 75 4.45 -2.33 19.70
C MET A 75 5.16 -1.15 20.39
N ALA A 76 5.94 -0.36 19.66
CA ALA A 76 6.57 0.82 20.22
C ALA A 76 5.58 1.89 20.67
N ARG A 77 4.43 2.01 19.99
CA ARG A 77 3.37 2.97 20.32
C ARG A 77 2.41 2.44 21.38
N SER A 78 2.06 1.15 21.33
CA SER A 78 1.10 0.54 22.26
C SER A 78 1.73 -0.07 23.52
N GLY A 79 3.06 -0.16 23.58
CA GLY A 79 3.81 -0.85 24.64
C GLY A 79 3.84 -2.37 24.40
N GLU A 80 2.66 -2.98 24.42
CA GLU A 80 2.45 -4.40 24.13
C GLU A 80 1.40 -4.57 23.04
N ALA A 81 1.45 -5.69 22.31
CA ALA A 81 0.44 -6.04 21.33
C ALA A 81 0.29 -7.56 21.23
N ASN A 82 -0.94 -8.04 21.09
CA ASN A 82 -1.23 -9.43 20.75
C ASN A 82 -1.47 -9.60 19.24
N LEU A 83 -1.53 -10.87 18.79
CA LEU A 83 -1.71 -11.21 17.37
C LEU A 83 -2.95 -10.52 16.76
N ARG A 84 -4.10 -10.56 17.45
CA ARG A 84 -5.35 -9.98 16.94
C ARG A 84 -5.26 -8.46 16.78
N GLN A 85 -4.62 -7.78 17.73
CA GLN A 85 -4.41 -6.34 17.65
C GLN A 85 -3.51 -5.97 16.45
N LEU A 86 -2.46 -6.76 16.21
CA LEU A 86 -1.57 -6.57 15.07
C LEU A 86 -2.27 -6.87 13.73
N GLU A 87 -3.06 -7.94 13.64
CA GLU A 87 -3.87 -8.24 12.45
C GLU A 87 -4.84 -7.10 12.11
N ALA A 88 -5.56 -6.61 13.12
CA ALA A 88 -6.52 -5.53 12.96
C ALA A 88 -5.86 -4.21 12.60
N GLY A 89 -4.71 -3.89 13.24
CA GLY A 89 -4.03 -2.61 13.07
C GLY A 89 -3.17 -2.50 11.81
N LEU A 90 -2.66 -3.63 11.28
CA LEU A 90 -1.72 -3.62 10.15
C LEU A 90 -2.31 -4.19 8.85
N ALA A 91 -3.49 -4.80 8.90
CA ALA A 91 -4.12 -5.47 7.76
C ALA A 91 -3.19 -6.50 7.07
N ILE A 92 -2.27 -7.11 7.83
CA ILE A 92 -1.40 -8.20 7.41
C ILE A 92 -2.17 -9.51 7.61
N ASP A 93 -2.10 -10.43 6.65
CA ASP A 93 -2.70 -11.75 6.81
C ASP A 93 -2.00 -12.56 7.93
N GLN A 94 -2.76 -13.44 8.58
CA GLN A 94 -2.30 -14.20 9.75
C GLN A 94 -1.01 -15.00 9.50
N THR A 95 -0.87 -15.60 8.31
CA THR A 95 0.30 -16.42 7.96
C THR A 95 1.55 -15.56 7.86
N THR A 96 1.46 -14.43 7.14
CA THR A 96 2.57 -13.46 7.02
C THR A 96 2.94 -12.86 8.37
N LEU A 97 1.95 -12.51 9.19
CA LEU A 97 2.17 -11.91 10.50
C LEU A 97 2.85 -12.91 11.45
N THR A 98 2.36 -14.14 11.53
CA THR A 98 2.94 -15.19 12.38
C THR A 98 4.39 -15.48 11.99
N ARG A 99 4.67 -15.59 10.69
CA ARG A 99 6.04 -15.76 10.19
C ARG A 99 6.94 -14.59 10.60
N SER A 100 6.44 -13.36 10.47
CA SER A 100 7.20 -12.15 10.83
C SER A 100 7.49 -12.09 12.33
N LEU A 101 6.51 -12.41 13.17
CA LEU A 101 6.66 -12.47 14.62
C LEU A 101 7.68 -13.53 15.03
N ASN A 102 7.62 -14.74 14.46
CA ASN A 102 8.59 -15.80 14.74
C ASN A 102 10.03 -15.38 14.39
N LEU A 103 10.24 -14.68 13.27
CA LEU A 103 11.56 -14.16 12.90
C LEU A 103 12.04 -13.08 13.88
N LEU A 104 11.17 -12.13 14.25
CA LEU A 104 11.49 -11.08 15.22
C LEU A 104 11.82 -11.64 16.61
N GLU A 105 11.09 -12.68 17.04
CA GLU A 105 11.30 -13.38 18.31
C GLU A 105 12.63 -14.16 18.28
N ARG A 106 12.88 -14.93 17.23
CA ARG A 106 14.16 -15.63 16.99
C ARG A 106 15.35 -14.68 17.06
N ASP A 107 15.20 -13.51 16.44
CA ASP A 107 16.26 -12.49 16.40
C ASP A 107 16.29 -11.64 17.68
N ARG A 108 15.53 -12.01 18.72
CA ARG A 108 15.45 -11.38 20.05
C ARG A 108 15.04 -9.91 20.01
N MET A 109 14.27 -9.50 19.01
CA MET A 109 13.76 -8.13 18.88
C MET A 109 12.43 -7.94 19.64
N ILE A 110 11.67 -9.01 19.79
CA ILE A 110 10.46 -9.06 20.61
C ILE A 110 10.56 -10.20 21.62
N GLU A 111 9.75 -10.12 22.65
CA GLU A 111 9.54 -11.20 23.61
C GLU A 111 8.05 -11.36 23.91
N ARG A 112 7.64 -12.60 24.23
CA ARG A 112 6.28 -12.90 24.67
C ARG A 112 6.15 -12.59 26.16
N VAL A 113 5.01 -12.02 26.53
CA VAL A 113 4.67 -11.70 27.92
C VAL A 113 3.29 -12.26 28.28
N PRO A 114 3.05 -12.59 29.55
CA PRO A 114 1.73 -13.01 30.02
C PRO A 114 0.69 -11.94 29.72
N HIS A 115 -0.48 -12.37 29.26
CA HIS A 115 -1.63 -11.50 29.10
C HIS A 115 -2.66 -11.82 30.21
N PRO A 116 -3.41 -10.83 30.73
CA PRO A 116 -4.42 -11.07 31.77
C PRO A 116 -5.42 -12.18 31.42
N ASP A 117 -5.81 -12.23 30.14
CA ASP A 117 -6.41 -13.43 29.55
C ASP A 117 -5.29 -14.42 29.15
N GLY A 118 -5.10 -15.46 29.95
CA GLY A 118 -4.05 -16.47 29.78
C GLY A 118 -4.13 -17.29 28.48
N ARG A 119 -5.21 -17.15 27.70
CA ARG A 119 -5.33 -17.75 26.36
C ARG A 119 -4.65 -16.90 25.29
N ILE A 120 -4.38 -15.63 25.59
CA ILE A 120 -3.77 -14.67 24.67
C ILE A 120 -2.28 -14.58 24.98
N LYS A 121 -1.46 -14.56 23.91
CA LYS A 121 -0.04 -14.25 24.02
C LYS A 121 0.15 -12.80 23.58
N ALA A 122 0.57 -11.95 24.52
CA ALA A 122 1.02 -10.60 24.21
C ALA A 122 2.51 -10.63 23.89
N MET A 123 2.97 -9.64 23.12
CA MET A 123 4.37 -9.43 22.80
C MET A 123 4.75 -7.97 23.03
N ARG A 124 6.00 -7.75 23.41
CA ARG A 124 6.59 -6.41 23.57
C ARG A 124 7.98 -6.34 22.97
N LEU A 125 8.46 -5.11 22.75
CA LEU A 125 9.81 -4.87 22.28
C LEU A 125 10.85 -5.16 23.35
N THR A 126 11.90 -5.88 22.98
CA THR A 126 13.12 -5.96 23.80
C THR A 126 13.95 -4.69 23.64
N ARG A 127 15.00 -4.54 24.46
CA ARG A 127 16.00 -3.48 24.28
C ARG A 127 16.67 -3.54 22.90
N LYS A 128 16.92 -4.75 22.37
CA LYS A 128 17.47 -4.95 21.03
C LYS A 128 16.48 -4.46 19.97
N GLY A 129 15.21 -4.87 20.05
CA GLY A 129 14.18 -4.43 19.12
C GLY A 129 14.00 -2.92 19.09
N ARG A 130 14.08 -2.26 20.26
CA ARG A 130 14.04 -0.80 20.35
C ARG A 130 15.20 -0.14 19.60
N ARG A 131 16.43 -0.64 19.76
CA ARG A 131 17.61 -0.10 19.05
C ARG A 131 17.49 -0.27 17.54
N VAL A 132 17.12 -1.46 17.07
CA VAL A 132 16.93 -1.72 15.64
C VAL A 132 15.83 -0.83 15.07
N LEU A 133 14.71 -0.66 15.77
CA LEU A 133 13.65 0.24 15.36
C LEU A 133 14.15 1.69 15.24
N ASN A 134 14.97 2.16 16.17
CA ASN A 134 15.52 3.52 16.12
C ASN A 134 16.43 3.73 14.90
N VAL A 135 17.22 2.73 14.52
CA VAL A 135 18.02 2.75 13.27
C VAL A 135 17.13 2.71 12.03
N ALA A 136 16.03 1.95 12.07
CA ALA A 136 15.13 1.80 10.94
C ALA A 136 14.21 3.00 10.68
N ARG A 137 13.88 3.79 11.72
CA ARG A 137 13.01 4.98 11.62
C ARG A 137 13.44 5.99 10.55
N PRO A 138 14.69 6.47 10.51
CA PRO A 138 15.12 7.41 9.47
C PRO A 138 15.08 6.80 8.06
N LEU A 139 15.38 5.50 7.92
CA LEU A 139 15.28 4.79 6.63
C LEU A 139 13.82 4.67 6.17
N TRP A 140 12.91 4.37 7.08
CA TRP A 140 11.47 4.39 6.78
C TRP A 140 11.00 5.78 6.35
N ALA A 141 11.45 6.83 7.06
CA ALA A 141 11.12 8.21 6.69
C ALA A 141 11.66 8.56 5.30
N GLN A 142 12.89 8.15 4.98
CA GLN A 142 13.45 8.32 3.64
C GLN A 142 12.62 7.62 2.55
N ALA A 143 12.15 6.39 2.81
CA ALA A 143 11.27 5.67 1.89
C ALA A 143 9.93 6.39 1.69
N GLN A 144 9.33 6.85 2.79
CA GLN A 144 8.10 7.64 2.79
C GLN A 144 8.28 8.92 1.97
N ASP A 145 9.34 9.69 2.22
CA ASP A 145 9.60 10.94 1.54
C ASP A 145 9.85 10.75 0.05
N LYS A 146 10.50 9.65 -0.35
CA LYS A 146 10.71 9.36 -1.77
C LYS A 146 9.39 9.17 -2.51
N VAL A 147 8.47 8.39 -1.94
CA VAL A 147 7.13 8.21 -2.52
C VAL A 147 6.35 9.52 -2.55
N LEU A 148 6.38 10.29 -1.46
CA LEU A 148 5.60 11.52 -1.36
C LEU A 148 6.14 12.66 -2.24
N ARG A 149 7.45 12.76 -2.44
CA ARG A 149 8.06 13.75 -3.34
C ARG A 149 7.66 13.50 -4.79
N ASP A 150 7.71 12.25 -5.24
CA ASP A 150 7.42 11.91 -6.63
C ASP A 150 5.92 11.98 -6.94
N LEU A 151 5.07 11.58 -5.99
CA LEU A 151 3.62 11.59 -6.17
C LEU A 151 2.99 12.97 -5.91
N GLY A 152 3.56 13.75 -5.00
CA GLY A 152 2.98 14.96 -4.46
C GLY A 152 1.99 14.68 -3.31
N THR A 153 2.09 15.44 -2.23
CA THR A 153 1.30 15.23 -1.00
C THR A 153 -0.21 15.35 -1.23
N ARG A 154 -0.67 16.35 -2.00
CA ARG A 154 -2.10 16.52 -2.32
C ARG A 154 -2.68 15.33 -3.11
N VAL A 155 -1.90 14.80 -4.06
CA VAL A 155 -2.30 13.64 -4.86
C VAL A 155 -2.36 12.40 -3.97
N TRP A 156 -1.40 12.24 -3.07
CA TRP A 156 -1.41 11.18 -2.07
C TRP A 156 -2.63 11.26 -1.15
N ASP A 157 -2.97 12.43 -0.63
CA ASP A 157 -4.14 12.61 0.23
C ASP A 157 -5.44 12.22 -0.49
N ASP A 158 -5.58 12.59 -1.78
CA ASP A 158 -6.73 12.19 -2.59
C ASP A 158 -6.76 10.68 -2.85
N ALA A 159 -5.61 10.09 -3.19
CA ALA A 159 -5.47 8.66 -3.37
C ALA A 159 -5.82 7.91 -2.08
N GLN A 160 -5.36 8.36 -0.91
CA GLN A 160 -5.68 7.77 0.38
C GLN A 160 -7.18 7.79 0.66
N ARG A 161 -7.88 8.91 0.42
CA ARG A 161 -9.34 8.97 0.58
C ARG A 161 -10.06 7.98 -0.34
N ARG A 162 -9.64 7.89 -1.60
CA ARG A 162 -10.22 6.94 -2.57
C ARG A 162 -9.97 5.48 -2.20
N LEU A 163 -8.76 5.16 -1.74
CA LEU A 163 -8.40 3.82 -1.27
C LEU A 163 -9.16 3.43 0.00
N ALA A 164 -9.35 4.36 0.95
CA ALA A 164 -10.16 4.14 2.15
C ALA A 164 -11.62 3.83 1.78
N ARG A 165 -12.20 4.58 0.84
CA ARG A 165 -13.55 4.30 0.32
C ARG A 165 -13.62 2.93 -0.35
N LEU A 166 -12.62 2.58 -1.16
CA LEU A 166 -12.56 1.28 -1.83
C LEU A 166 -12.47 0.13 -0.83
N LEU A 167 -11.64 0.26 0.21
CA LEU A 167 -11.52 -0.72 1.29
C LEU A 167 -12.87 -0.92 2.00
N HIS A 168 -13.55 0.18 2.34
CA HIS A 168 -14.87 0.12 2.96
C HIS A 168 -15.88 -0.66 2.09
N VAL A 169 -15.99 -0.32 0.80
CA VAL A 169 -16.87 -1.04 -0.14
C VAL A 169 -16.53 -2.53 -0.25
N ALA A 170 -15.24 -2.87 -0.31
CA ALA A 170 -14.80 -4.27 -0.42
C ALA A 170 -15.13 -5.08 0.85
N VAL A 171 -14.91 -4.50 2.04
CA VAL A 171 -15.20 -5.14 3.33
C VAL A 171 -16.70 -5.31 3.53
N GLU A 172 -17.50 -4.28 3.28
CA GLU A 172 -18.95 -4.33 3.44
C GLU A 172 -19.59 -5.37 2.52
N LYS A 173 -19.19 -5.42 1.24
CA LYS A 173 -19.66 -6.46 0.32
C LYS A 173 -19.28 -7.88 0.79
N ARG A 174 -18.10 -8.07 1.38
CA ARG A 174 -17.68 -9.36 1.95
C ARG A 174 -18.49 -9.74 3.19
N ARG A 175 -18.80 -8.78 4.06
CA ARG A 175 -19.65 -8.98 5.26
C ARG A 175 -21.08 -9.37 4.86
N LEU A 176 -21.69 -8.62 3.96
CA LEU A 176 -23.04 -8.90 3.45
C LEU A 176 -23.14 -10.30 2.83
N ARG A 177 -22.16 -10.69 2.01
CA ARG A 177 -22.08 -12.05 1.46
C ARG A 177 -22.00 -13.12 2.55
N ARG A 178 -21.14 -12.94 3.55
CA ARG A 178 -20.99 -13.87 4.69
C ARG A 178 -22.27 -13.98 5.51
N ASN A 179 -22.97 -12.87 5.75
CA ASN A 179 -24.22 -12.85 6.50
C ASN A 179 -25.37 -13.49 5.72
N ARG A 180 -25.41 -13.33 4.39
CA ARG A 180 -26.40 -14.00 3.52
C ARG A 180 -26.20 -15.52 3.48
N MET A 181 -24.96 -16.00 3.49
CA MET A 181 -24.65 -17.45 3.55
C MET A 181 -24.87 -18.07 4.93
N ARG A 182 -24.94 -17.26 6.00
CA ARG A 182 -25.20 -17.74 7.38
C ARG A 182 -26.67 -17.77 7.76
N LYS A 183 -27.57 -17.16 6.98
CA LYS A 183 -29.02 -17.31 7.21
C LYS A 183 -29.43 -18.73 6.80
N PRO A 184 -30.05 -19.54 7.69
CA PRO A 184 -30.57 -20.83 7.28
C PRO A 184 -31.62 -20.62 6.19
N VAL A 185 -31.56 -21.43 5.14
CA VAL A 185 -32.68 -21.58 4.21
C VAL A 185 -33.85 -22.08 5.07
N ARG A 186 -34.86 -21.22 5.27
CA ARG A 186 -36.07 -21.62 6.00
C ARG A 186 -36.70 -22.77 5.20
N ALA A 187 -36.85 -23.92 5.87
CA ALA A 187 -37.66 -25.04 5.41
C ALA A 187 -39.15 -24.68 5.52
#